data_AF-A0A7W1K479-F1
#
_entry.id   AF-A0A7W1K479-F1
#
_cell.length_a   1.000
_cell.length_b   1.000
_cell.length_c   1.000
_cell.angle_alpha   90.00
_cell.angle_beta   90.00
_cell.angle_gamma   90.00
#
_symmetry.space_group_name_H-M   'P 1'
#
loop_
_entity.id
_entity.type
_entity.pdbx_description
1 polymer ?
#
loop_
_entity_poly.entity_id
_entity_poly.type
_entity_poly.pdbx_seq_one_letter_code
_entity_poly.pdbx_strand_id
1 'polypeptide(L)'
;MDFRKGAKLDPTQVEDRRGMRGMRGGRGVAVGGGAGIVGIIVVLLITVLGGGNIDLSALESLDGVTAGGQQQQGEVIEECKTGEDAEKSRDCRLIGTVNSIQAYWTGALNGYRPAVTVFFSDSTSTGCG
;
A
#
# COMPACT_ATOMS: atom_id res chain seq x y z
N MET A 1 17.02 -9.19 -21.92
CA MET A 1 15.90 -10.07 -21.54
C MET A 1 14.90 -9.97 -22.66
N ASP A 2 14.50 -11.11 -23.22
CA ASP A 2 13.57 -11.15 -24.36
C ASP A 2 12.24 -11.73 -23.86
N PHE A 3 11.13 -11.03 -24.11
CA PHE A 3 9.80 -11.46 -23.68
C PHE A 3 9.04 -11.98 -24.88
N ARG A 4 8.37 -13.13 -24.74
CA ARG A 4 7.49 -13.61 -25.83
C ARG A 4 6.38 -12.57 -26.03
N LYS A 5 6.25 -12.00 -27.23
CA LYS A 5 5.27 -10.94 -27.54
C LYS A 5 3.83 -11.29 -27.12
N GLY A 6 3.44 -12.57 -27.27
CA GLY A 6 2.14 -13.09 -26.86
C GLY A 6 2.03 -13.54 -25.39
N ALA A 7 3.06 -13.34 -24.57
CA ALA A 7 2.96 -13.62 -23.13
C ALA A 7 1.95 -12.68 -22.50
N LYS A 8 1.04 -13.22 -21.69
CA LYS A 8 0.12 -12.41 -20.89
C LYS A 8 0.83 -11.97 -19.62
N LEU A 9 0.75 -10.69 -19.31
CA LEU A 9 1.19 -10.12 -18.04
C LEU A 9 -0.03 -9.98 -17.12
N ASP A 10 0.17 -10.26 -15.84
CA ASP A 10 -0.81 -10.06 -14.79
C ASP A 10 -0.33 -8.94 -13.86
N PRO A 11 -0.80 -7.69 -14.10
CA PRO A 11 -0.37 -6.54 -13.31
C PRO A 11 -0.97 -6.54 -11.90
N THR A 12 -1.99 -7.37 -11.62
CA THR A 12 -2.63 -7.44 -10.30
C THR A 12 -1.73 -8.07 -9.22
N GLN A 13 -0.63 -8.70 -9.62
CA GLN A 13 0.39 -9.26 -8.73
C GLN A 13 1.37 -8.21 -8.19
N VAL A 14 1.24 -6.95 -8.63
CA VAL A 14 2.09 -5.83 -8.22
C VAL A 14 1.20 -4.66 -7.78
N GLU A 15 1.59 -4.02 -6.69
CA GLU A 15 1.02 -2.79 -6.19
C GLU A 15 1.95 -1.62 -6.50
N ASP A 16 1.49 -0.61 -7.23
CA ASP A 16 2.25 0.63 -7.42
C ASP A 16 1.86 1.67 -6.36
N ARG A 17 2.81 2.02 -5.50
CA ARG A 17 2.66 3.09 -4.49
C ARG A 17 3.47 4.34 -4.83
N ARG A 18 4.09 4.38 -6.01
CA ARG A 18 4.76 5.59 -6.52
C ARG A 18 3.69 6.65 -6.80
N GLY A 19 4.00 7.92 -6.59
CA GLY A 19 3.03 8.99 -6.80
C GLY A 19 1.95 9.10 -5.71
N MET A 20 1.86 8.15 -4.79
CA MET A 20 1.07 8.26 -3.54
C MET A 20 1.75 9.19 -2.52
N ARG A 21 2.31 10.32 -2.98
CA ARG A 21 2.74 11.40 -2.11
C ARG A 21 1.48 12.12 -1.65
N GLY A 22 0.93 11.63 -0.54
CA GLY A 22 0.13 12.40 0.40
C GLY A 22 -0.90 13.34 -0.22
N MET A 23 -2.16 12.96 -0.05
CA MET A 23 -3.20 13.91 0.34
C MET A 23 -2.80 14.59 1.68
N ARG A 24 -1.75 15.41 1.63
CA ARG A 24 -1.10 16.11 2.76
C ARG A 24 -0.77 17.55 2.36
N GLY A 25 -1.44 18.07 1.33
CA GLY A 25 -1.31 19.44 0.85
C GLY A 25 -2.68 20.02 0.52
N GLY A 26 -3.36 20.56 1.54
CA GLY A 26 -4.50 21.47 1.38
C GLY A 26 -5.87 20.81 1.29
N ARG A 27 -6.70 21.01 2.32
CA ARG A 27 -8.17 20.93 2.26
C ARG A 27 -8.72 19.76 1.43
N GLY A 28 -8.47 18.56 1.90
CA GLY A 28 -9.11 17.37 1.37
C GLY A 28 -8.96 16.27 2.39
N VAL A 29 -10.07 15.90 3.01
CA VAL A 29 -10.17 14.74 3.88
C VAL A 29 -9.75 13.52 3.06
N ALA A 30 -8.49 13.11 3.18
CA ALA A 30 -8.10 11.72 2.98
C ALA A 30 -8.14 11.05 4.34
N VAL A 31 -9.25 10.37 4.58
CA VAL A 31 -9.29 9.25 5.50
C VAL A 31 -8.34 8.21 4.93
N GLY A 32 -7.10 8.26 5.40
CA GLY A 32 -5.97 7.39 5.10
C GLY A 32 -5.22 7.14 6.40
N GLY A 33 -5.75 6.19 7.18
CA GLY A 33 -5.54 5.93 8.60
C GLY A 33 -4.11 5.95 9.14
N GLY A 34 -4.04 6.20 10.45
CA GLY A 34 -2.80 6.39 11.21
C GLY A 34 -2.90 7.53 12.22
N ALA A 35 -3.80 8.49 11.98
CA ALA A 35 -4.09 9.53 12.95
C ALA A 35 -4.76 8.96 14.23
N GLY A 36 -5.51 7.84 14.11
CA GLY A 36 -6.27 7.17 15.16
C GLY A 36 -5.56 6.80 16.45
N ILE A 37 -4.44 6.11 16.34
CA ILE A 37 -3.88 5.40 17.49
C ILE A 37 -3.19 6.38 18.46
N VAL A 38 -2.50 7.38 17.92
CA VAL A 38 -1.86 8.44 18.73
C VAL A 38 -2.92 9.34 19.38
N GLY A 39 -4.00 9.66 18.66
CA GLY A 39 -5.13 10.42 19.22
C GLY A 39 -5.81 9.68 20.38
N ILE A 40 -6.04 8.37 20.24
CA ILE A 40 -6.65 7.54 21.29
C ILE A 40 -5.76 7.46 22.54
N ILE A 41 -4.44 7.31 22.39
CA ILE A 41 -3.52 7.17 23.53
C ILE A 41 -3.44 8.47 24.34
N VAL A 42 -3.41 9.64 23.69
CA VAL A 42 -3.38 10.95 24.37
C VAL A 42 -4.67 11.20 25.16
N VAL A 43 -5.83 10.85 24.60
CA VAL A 43 -7.12 10.95 25.30
C VAL A 43 -7.17 10.01 26.52
N LEU A 44 -6.64 8.79 26.40
CA LEU A 44 -6.59 7.83 27.50
C LEU A 44 -5.66 8.27 28.65
N LEU A 45 -4.54 8.93 28.37
CA LEU A 45 -3.64 9.42 29.41
C LEU A 45 -4.21 10.61 30.19
N ILE A 46 -4.90 11.52 29.50
CA ILE A 46 -5.54 12.68 30.15
C ILE A 46 -6.70 12.23 31.05
N THR A 47 -7.45 11.20 30.64
CA THR A 47 -8.55 10.65 31.44
C THR A 47 -8.08 9.85 32.67
N VAL A 48 -6.99 9.09 32.55
CA VAL A 48 -6.48 8.25 33.66
C VAL A 48 -5.67 9.06 34.69
N LEU A 49 -4.89 10.07 34.27
CA LEU A 49 -4.05 10.86 35.19
C LEU A 49 -4.72 12.16 35.68
N GLY A 50 -5.66 12.72 34.92
CA GLY A 50 -6.21 14.05 35.17
C GLY A 50 -7.53 14.10 35.96
N GLY A 51 -8.18 12.96 36.22
CA GLY A 51 -9.48 12.90 36.90
C GLY A 51 -10.59 13.72 36.23
N GLY A 52 -10.41 14.09 34.96
CA GLY A 52 -11.22 15.10 34.28
C GLY A 52 -12.39 14.52 33.51
N ASN A 53 -13.55 15.17 33.67
CA ASN A 53 -14.72 14.94 32.82
C ASN A 53 -14.34 15.10 31.35
N ILE A 54 -14.78 14.16 30.52
CA ILE A 54 -14.51 14.16 29.08
C ILE A 54 -15.31 15.32 28.47
N ASP A 55 -14.61 16.35 28.00
CA ASP A 55 -15.23 17.38 27.16
C ASP A 55 -15.41 16.80 25.76
N LEU A 56 -16.61 16.26 25.50
CA LEU A 56 -16.96 15.61 24.22
C LEU A 56 -16.81 16.56 23.02
N SER A 57 -16.74 17.87 23.25
CA SER A 57 -16.49 18.87 22.20
C SER A 57 -15.09 18.74 21.59
N ALA A 58 -14.11 18.23 22.34
CA ALA A 58 -12.76 17.96 21.83
C ALA A 58 -12.69 16.67 20.99
N LEU A 59 -13.65 15.74 21.16
CA LEU A 59 -13.78 14.54 20.35
C LEU A 59 -14.42 14.83 18.99
N GLU A 60 -15.24 15.89 18.90
CA GLU A 60 -15.78 16.39 17.64
C GLU A 60 -14.67 16.90 16.70
N SER A 61 -13.56 17.42 17.26
CA SER A 61 -12.34 17.77 16.50
C SER A 61 -11.46 16.56 16.13
N LEU A 62 -11.80 15.36 16.61
CA LEU A 62 -11.11 14.11 16.34
C LEU A 62 -11.81 13.28 15.23
N ASP A 63 -12.82 13.86 14.58
CA ASP A 63 -13.54 13.33 13.40
C ASP A 63 -12.62 13.28 12.15
N GLY A 64 -11.61 12.42 12.21
CA GLY A 64 -10.54 12.31 11.22
C GLY A 64 -9.34 11.46 11.68
N VAL A 65 -9.35 11.07 12.94
CA VAL A 65 -8.36 10.21 13.59
C VAL A 65 -8.87 8.76 13.53
N THR A 66 -8.71 8.12 12.36
CA THR A 66 -9.07 6.70 12.18
C THR A 66 -8.00 5.79 12.78
N ALA A 67 -8.42 4.97 13.75
CA ALA A 67 -7.64 3.87 14.33
C ALA A 67 -7.37 2.80 13.26
N GLY A 68 -6.11 2.41 13.12
CA GLY A 68 -5.64 1.52 12.05
C GLY A 68 -5.03 2.33 10.92
N GLY A 69 -3.72 2.14 10.69
CA GLY A 69 -3.06 2.64 9.49
C GLY A 69 -3.84 2.13 8.27
N GLN A 70 -4.48 3.00 7.48
CA GLN A 70 -5.00 2.51 6.21
C GLN A 70 -3.77 2.16 5.39
N GLN A 71 -3.60 0.88 5.13
CA GLN A 71 -2.75 0.41 4.07
C GLN A 71 -3.29 1.07 2.81
N GLN A 72 -2.62 2.13 2.33
CA GLN A 72 -2.92 2.72 1.03
C GLN A 72 -2.73 1.58 0.02
N GLN A 73 -3.83 1.10 -0.53
CA GLN A 73 -3.80 0.06 -1.56
C GLN A 73 -3.08 0.66 -2.77
N GLY A 74 -2.04 -0.02 -3.24
CA GLY A 74 -1.32 0.39 -4.45
C GLY A 74 -2.23 0.40 -5.68
N GLU A 75 -1.88 1.20 -6.67
CA GLU A 75 -2.53 1.19 -7.98
C GLU A 75 -2.03 0.01 -8.81
N VAL A 76 -2.87 -0.47 -9.74
CA VAL A 76 -2.48 -1.49 -10.70
C VAL A 76 -1.99 -0.81 -11.97
N ILE A 77 -0.87 -1.29 -12.53
CA ILE A 77 -0.28 -0.77 -13.77
C ILE A 77 -1.01 -1.39 -14.98
N GLU A 78 -2.20 -0.87 -15.30
CA GLU A 78 -3.14 -1.48 -16.27
C GLU A 78 -2.60 -1.56 -17.71
N GLU A 79 -1.59 -0.78 -18.07
CA GLU A 79 -0.99 -0.80 -19.41
C GLU A 79 -0.16 -2.07 -19.68
N CYS A 80 0.26 -2.79 -18.65
CA CYS A 80 1.11 -3.98 -18.78
C CYS A 80 0.26 -5.23 -19.01
N LYS A 81 -0.08 -5.52 -20.28
CA LYS A 81 -0.94 -6.66 -20.64
C LYS A 81 -0.20 -7.77 -21.38
N THR A 82 0.82 -7.40 -22.15
CA THR A 82 1.50 -8.29 -23.08
C THR A 82 3.02 -8.26 -22.92
N GLY A 83 3.70 -9.28 -23.42
CA GLY A 83 5.16 -9.29 -23.51
C GLY A 83 5.71 -8.18 -24.41
N GLU A 84 4.93 -7.69 -25.37
CA GLU A 84 5.29 -6.51 -26.16
C GLU A 84 5.33 -5.23 -25.30
N ASP A 85 4.44 -5.11 -24.32
CA ASP A 85 4.46 -3.99 -23.36
C ASP A 85 5.70 -4.06 -22.47
N ALA A 86 6.16 -5.28 -22.12
CA ALA A 86 7.44 -5.48 -21.45
C ALA A 86 8.64 -5.05 -22.31
N GLU A 87 8.62 -5.22 -23.63
CA GLU A 87 9.71 -4.68 -24.46
C GLU A 87 9.77 -3.15 -24.41
N LYS A 88 8.62 -2.47 -24.29
CA LYS A 88 8.53 -1.00 -24.37
C LYS A 88 8.67 -0.29 -23.01
N SER A 89 8.26 -0.91 -21.92
CA SER A 89 8.25 -0.30 -20.57
C SER A 89 9.10 -1.09 -19.58
N ARG A 90 9.89 -0.39 -18.75
CA ARG A 90 10.68 -0.99 -17.67
C ARG A 90 9.79 -1.63 -16.61
N ASP A 91 8.66 -1.01 -16.29
CA ASP A 91 7.74 -1.49 -15.26
C ASP A 91 7.06 -2.80 -15.70
N CYS A 92 6.66 -2.89 -16.97
CA CYS A 92 6.09 -4.13 -17.52
C CYS A 92 7.12 -5.28 -17.55
N ARG A 93 8.42 -5.00 -17.70
CA ARG A 93 9.48 -6.04 -17.56
C ARG A 93 9.57 -6.56 -16.14
N LEU A 94 9.44 -5.68 -15.15
CA LEU A 94 9.44 -6.08 -13.74
C LEU A 94 8.20 -6.91 -13.41
N ILE A 95 7.01 -6.51 -13.88
CA ILE A 95 5.78 -7.31 -13.75
C ILE A 95 5.97 -8.70 -14.36
N GLY A 96 6.50 -8.79 -15.58
CA GLY A 96 6.76 -10.09 -16.21
C GLY A 96 7.76 -10.95 -15.44
N THR A 97 8.74 -10.33 -14.78
CA THR A 97 9.69 -11.03 -13.91
C THR A 97 8.99 -11.58 -12.66
N VAL A 98 8.14 -10.78 -12.02
CA VAL A 98 7.33 -11.20 -10.87
C VAL A 98 6.41 -12.36 -11.26
N ASN A 99 5.66 -12.24 -12.37
CA ASN A 99 4.76 -13.31 -12.83
C ASN A 99 5.54 -14.62 -13.08
N SER A 100 6.74 -14.55 -13.67
CA SER A 100 7.58 -15.72 -13.91
C SER A 100 8.02 -16.41 -12.62
N ILE A 101 8.49 -15.62 -11.64
CA ILE A 101 8.92 -16.13 -10.33
C ILE A 101 7.74 -16.79 -9.60
N GLN A 102 6.60 -16.11 -9.54
CA GLN A 102 5.41 -16.64 -8.86
C GLN A 102 4.88 -17.91 -9.53
N ALA A 103 4.84 -17.95 -10.86
CA ALA A 103 4.42 -19.13 -11.61
C ALA A 103 5.34 -20.33 -11.34
N TYR A 104 6.66 -20.11 -11.30
CA TYR A 104 7.62 -21.16 -10.98
C TYR A 104 7.40 -21.72 -9.57
N TRP A 105 7.34 -20.87 -8.55
CA TRP A 105 7.23 -21.31 -7.16
C TRP A 105 5.87 -21.93 -6.82
N THR A 106 4.80 -21.48 -7.48
CA THR A 106 3.48 -22.11 -7.36
C THR A 106 3.51 -23.58 -7.78
N GLY A 107 4.33 -23.93 -8.78
CA GLY A 107 4.51 -25.32 -9.21
C GLY A 107 5.59 -26.08 -8.42
N ALA A 108 6.63 -25.39 -7.94
CA ALA A 108 7.80 -26.02 -7.32
C ALA A 108 7.64 -26.31 -5.82
N LEU A 109 6.83 -25.53 -5.10
CA LEU A 109 6.68 -25.64 -3.65
C LEU A 109 5.20 -25.82 -3.26
N ASN A 110 4.90 -26.94 -2.61
CA ASN A 110 3.56 -27.15 -2.07
C ASN A 110 3.28 -26.16 -0.92
N GLY A 111 2.12 -25.50 -0.97
CA GLY A 111 1.74 -24.47 -0.01
C GLY A 111 2.40 -23.11 -0.23
N TYR A 112 3.03 -22.87 -1.40
CA TYR A 112 3.53 -21.54 -1.75
C TYR A 112 2.42 -20.50 -1.71
N ARG A 113 2.72 -19.33 -1.13
CA ARG A 113 1.86 -18.16 -1.14
C ARG A 113 2.51 -17.07 -1.98
N PRO A 114 1.82 -16.56 -3.02
CA PRO A 114 2.20 -15.34 -3.74
C PRO A 114 2.70 -14.24 -2.82
N ALA A 115 3.88 -13.70 -3.12
CA ALA A 115 4.40 -12.51 -2.46
C ALA A 115 3.86 -11.26 -3.18
N VAL A 116 3.19 -10.38 -2.45
CA VAL A 116 2.76 -9.08 -2.98
C VAL A 116 3.98 -8.21 -3.21
N THR A 117 4.23 -7.85 -4.47
CA THR A 117 5.36 -6.97 -4.83
C THR A 117 4.86 -5.52 -4.85
N VAL A 118 5.59 -4.62 -4.19
CA VAL A 118 5.23 -3.21 -4.11
C VAL A 118 6.28 -2.38 -4.84
N PHE A 119 5.86 -1.60 -5.83
CA PHE A 119 6.70 -0.55 -6.43
C PHE A 119 6.56 0.73 -5.61
N PHE A 120 7.69 1.33 -5.28
CA PHE A 120 7.75 2.54 -4.47
C PHE A 120 8.87 3.45 -4.95
N SER A 121 8.81 4.71 -4.55
CA SER A 121 9.83 5.71 -4.80
C SER A 121 10.36 6.22 -3.46
N ASP A 122 11.65 6.52 -3.40
CA ASP A 122 12.38 7.02 -2.22
C ASP A 122 12.46 6.03 -1.04
N SER A 123 11.33 5.75 -0.39
CA SER A 123 11.25 4.85 0.76
C SER A 123 9.88 4.19 0.88
N THR A 124 9.82 3.03 1.52
CA THR A 124 8.57 2.32 1.84
C THR A 124 8.66 1.74 3.24
N SER A 125 7.54 1.72 3.96
CA SER A 125 7.46 1.06 5.27
C SER A 125 7.40 -0.45 5.07
N THR A 126 8.30 -1.17 5.74
CA THR A 126 8.33 -2.64 5.72
C THR A 126 8.01 -3.21 7.09
N GLY A 127 7.63 -4.48 7.16
CA GLY A 127 7.43 -5.16 8.44
C GLY A 127 8.71 -5.36 9.26
N CYS A 128 9.89 -5.08 8.70
CA CYS A 128 11.18 -5.21 9.37
C CYS A 128 11.74 -3.88 9.90
N GLY A 129 10.98 -2.78 9.77
CA GLY A 129 11.48 -1.42 10.04
C GLY A 129 12.09 -0.77 8.82
#